data_AF-A0A2I0WXZ8-F1
#
_entry.id   AF-A0A2I0WXZ8-F1
#
_cell.length_a   1.000
_cell.length_b   1.000
_cell.length_c   1.000
_cell.angle_alpha   90.00
_cell.angle_beta   90.00
_cell.angle_gamma   90.00
#
_symmetry.space_group_name_H-M   'P 1'
#
loop_
_entity.id
_entity.type
_entity.pdbx_description
1 polymer ?
#
loop_
_entity_poly.entity_id
_entity_poly.type
_entity_poly.pdbx_seq_one_letter_code
_entity_poly.pdbx_strand_id
1 'polypeptide(L)'
;MRATLLWTINDFPCYANLSGYSTKGKFACPICQENTCSEWLHLSHKRCYMGHRRFLDHDHPDRKDSRSFNGCEEHGTIPPPVNGSKIVDMLRNINVKFGKKIPSNPNLPYNWKKFSIYFQVAVLGKKSFAS
;
A
#
# COMPACT_ATOMS: atom_id res chain seq x y z
N MET A 1 4.94 -25.39 22.61
CA MET A 1 5.81 -24.24 22.27
C MET A 1 4.94 -23.03 21.95
N ARG A 2 5.39 -21.82 22.31
CA ARG A 2 4.73 -20.55 21.95
C ARG A 2 5.74 -19.74 21.14
N ALA A 3 5.32 -19.25 19.97
CA ALA A 3 6.13 -18.40 19.11
C ALA A 3 5.40 -17.06 18.92
N THR A 4 6.15 -15.96 18.91
CA THR A 4 5.61 -14.59 18.79
C THR A 4 6.37 -13.85 17.70
N LEU A 5 5.63 -13.13 16.84
CA LEU A 5 6.18 -12.33 15.75
C LEU A 5 6.40 -10.89 16.25
N LEU A 6 7.66 -10.44 16.32
CA LEU A 6 8.02 -9.09 16.77
C LEU A 6 7.92 -8.04 15.64
N TRP A 7 8.60 -8.27 14.53
CA TRP A 7 8.56 -7.41 13.34
C TRP A 7 8.85 -8.22 12.07
N THR A 8 8.44 -7.68 10.93
CA THR A 8 8.81 -8.22 9.61
C THR A 8 9.59 -7.16 8.83
N ILE A 9 10.79 -7.51 8.38
CA ILE A 9 11.51 -6.72 7.38
C ILE A 9 11.12 -7.32 6.03
N ASN A 10 10.43 -6.54 5.22
CA ASN A 10 10.01 -6.96 3.89
C ASN A 10 10.33 -5.87 2.88
N ASP A 11 10.76 -6.29 1.69
CA ASP A 11 10.82 -5.44 0.51
C ASP A 11 9.44 -5.40 -0.17
N PHE A 12 9.28 -4.60 -1.24
CA PHE A 12 7.99 -4.50 -1.93
C PHE A 12 7.47 -5.84 -2.50
N PRO A 13 8.30 -6.67 -3.16
CA PRO A 13 7.86 -8.00 -3.61
C PRO A 13 7.36 -8.90 -2.48
N CYS A 14 8.11 -8.97 -1.36
CA CYS A 14 7.72 -9.77 -0.21
C CYS A 14 6.45 -9.22 0.44
N TYR A 15 6.34 -7.89 0.58
CA TYR A 15 5.14 -7.25 1.10
C TYR A 15 3.89 -7.65 0.31
N ALA A 16 3.98 -7.72 -1.02
CA ALA A 16 2.83 -8.09 -1.85
C ALA A 16 2.31 -9.50 -1.52
N ASN A 17 3.23 -10.44 -1.33
CA ASN A 17 2.89 -11.83 -1.01
C ASN A 17 2.33 -11.97 0.42
N LEU A 18 2.95 -11.28 1.38
CA LEU A 18 2.58 -11.32 2.80
C LEU A 18 1.26 -10.59 3.07
N SER A 19 1.11 -9.35 2.63
CA SER A 19 -0.09 -8.54 2.90
C SER A 19 -1.28 -8.95 2.03
N GLY A 20 -1.03 -9.49 0.83
CA GLY A 20 -2.08 -9.63 -0.17
C GLY A 20 -2.41 -8.32 -0.88
N TYR A 21 -1.53 -7.33 -0.80
CA TYR A 21 -1.60 -6.09 -1.57
C TYR A 21 -0.86 -6.22 -2.90
N SER A 22 -1.44 -5.76 -4.00
CA SER A 22 -0.72 -5.69 -5.27
C SER A 22 0.21 -4.48 -5.30
N THR A 23 1.51 -4.70 -5.49
CA THR A 23 2.51 -3.65 -5.77
C THR A 23 2.55 -3.24 -7.25
N LYS A 24 1.53 -3.63 -8.03
CA LYS A 24 1.35 -3.27 -9.43
C LYS A 24 0.00 -2.61 -9.62
N GLY A 25 -0.10 -1.61 -10.48
CA GLY A 25 -1.38 -0.99 -10.83
C GLY A 25 -1.46 0.47 -10.41
N LYS A 26 -2.68 1.03 -10.35
CA LYS A 26 -2.91 2.46 -10.08
C LYS A 26 -2.48 2.79 -8.66
N PHE A 27 -2.76 1.86 -7.74
CA PHE A 27 -2.52 2.01 -6.31
C PHE A 27 -1.33 1.13 -5.90
N ALA A 28 -0.23 1.14 -6.64
CA ALA A 28 0.89 0.23 -6.38
C ALA A 28 1.62 0.51 -5.05
N CYS A 29 1.58 1.75 -4.56
CA CYS A 29 2.30 2.13 -3.35
C CYS A 29 1.50 1.71 -2.10
N PRO A 30 1.99 0.77 -1.27
CA PRO A 30 1.30 0.33 -0.07
C PRO A 30 1.23 1.40 1.03
N ILE A 31 2.09 2.42 0.95
CA ILE A 31 2.11 3.58 1.86
C ILE A 31 1.03 4.59 1.46
N CYS A 32 0.97 4.96 0.17
CA CYS A 32 0.01 5.96 -0.32
C CYS A 32 -1.40 5.37 -0.53
N GLN A 33 -1.47 4.09 -0.89
CA GLN A 33 -2.68 3.36 -1.29
C GLN A 33 -3.54 4.15 -2.28
N GLU A 34 -4.74 4.54 -1.88
CA GLU A 34 -5.66 5.35 -2.69
C GLU A 34 -5.06 6.68 -3.14
N ASN A 35 -4.15 7.25 -2.33
CA ASN A 35 -3.46 8.51 -2.58
C ASN A 35 -2.20 8.32 -3.44
N THR A 36 -2.04 7.18 -4.11
CA THR A 36 -0.93 6.96 -5.05
C THR A 36 -1.09 7.87 -6.26
N CYS A 37 -0.14 8.80 -6.43
CA CYS A 37 -0.07 9.62 -7.64
C CYS A 37 0.52 8.79 -8.78
N SER A 38 -0.35 8.10 -9.51
CA SER A 38 0.03 7.31 -10.68
C SER A 38 -0.51 7.90 -11.96
N GLU A 39 0.31 7.90 -13.00
CA GLU A 39 -0.08 8.32 -14.35
C GLU A 39 0.12 7.17 -15.34
N TRP A 40 -0.77 7.05 -16.33
CA TRP A 40 -0.61 6.08 -17.42
C TRP A 40 0.06 6.76 -18.60
N LEU A 41 1.28 6.33 -18.93
CA LEU A 41 1.97 6.78 -20.12
C LEU A 41 1.39 6.06 -21.34
N HIS A 42 0.62 6.79 -22.14
CA HIS A 42 -0.09 6.25 -23.31
C HIS A 42 0.83 5.66 -24.37
N LEU A 43 2.04 6.19 -24.55
CA LEU A 43 2.98 5.70 -25.57
C LEU A 43 3.73 4.43 -25.15
N SER A 44 4.18 4.35 -23.90
CA SER A 44 4.95 3.20 -23.41
C SER A 44 4.09 2.12 -22.78
N HIS A 45 2.79 2.37 -22.59
CA HIS A 45 1.85 1.48 -21.91
C HIS A 45 2.32 1.09 -20.50
N LYS A 46 2.92 2.05 -19.78
CA LYS A 46 3.46 1.85 -18.43
C LYS A 46 2.83 2.84 -17.46
N ARG A 47 2.79 2.47 -16.18
CA ARG A 47 2.48 3.42 -15.11
C ARG A 47 3.74 4.05 -14.53
N CYS A 48 3.66 5.36 -14.31
CA CYS A 48 4.66 6.14 -13.61
C CYS A 48 4.10 6.64 -12.28
N TYR A 49 4.96 6.77 -11.26
CA TYR A 49 4.58 7.17 -9.91
C TYR A 49 5.30 8.46 -9.52
N MET A 50 4.58 9.58 -9.53
CA MET A 50 5.18 10.91 -9.46
C MET A 50 5.09 11.57 -8.08
N GLY A 51 4.34 10.97 -7.14
CA GLY A 51 4.08 11.55 -5.82
C GLY A 51 5.18 11.35 -4.79
N HIS A 52 6.42 11.05 -5.20
CA HIS A 52 7.55 10.79 -4.30
C HIS A 52 8.07 12.06 -3.63
N ARG A 53 7.97 13.22 -4.31
CA ARG A 53 8.40 14.52 -3.76
C ARG A 53 7.60 14.96 -2.53
N ARG A 54 6.39 14.43 -2.33
CA ARG A 54 5.57 14.66 -1.12
C ARG A 54 6.25 14.19 0.17
N PHE A 55 7.20 13.27 0.08
CA PHE A 55 7.96 12.73 1.22
C PHE A 55 9.18 13.56 1.60
N LEU A 56 9.49 14.62 0.83
CA LEU A 56 10.55 15.56 1.14
C LEU A 56 10.03 16.67 2.07
N ASP A 57 10.93 17.27 2.84
CA ASP A 57 10.64 18.45 3.65
C ASP A 57 10.01 19.56 2.79
N HIS A 58 9.11 20.35 3.37
CA HIS A 58 8.31 21.33 2.63
C HIS A 58 9.19 22.35 1.88
N ASP A 59 10.33 22.72 2.46
CA ASP A 59 11.25 23.70 1.88
C ASP A 59 12.34 23.08 0.99
N HIS A 60 12.26 21.77 0.73
CA HIS A 60 13.24 21.06 -0.09
C HIS A 60 13.25 21.59 -1.55
N PRO A 61 14.42 21.91 -2.14
CA PRO A 61 14.51 22.50 -3.49
C PRO A 61 13.79 21.70 -4.57
N ASP A 62 13.92 20.37 -4.56
CA ASP A 62 13.25 19.48 -5.54
C ASP A 62 11.73 19.61 -5.56
N ARG A 63 11.10 20.08 -4.47
CA ARG A 63 9.65 20.35 -4.47
C ARG A 63 9.29 21.53 -5.37
N LYS A 64 10.18 22.51 -5.50
CA LYS A 64 10.00 23.70 -6.36
C LYS A 64 10.58 23.50 -7.76
N ASP A 65 11.41 22.47 -7.97
CA ASP A 65 11.94 22.15 -9.29
C ASP A 65 10.85 21.53 -10.17
N SER A 66 10.08 22.37 -10.84
CA SER A 66 9.11 21.94 -11.85
C SER A 66 9.79 21.49 -13.14
N ARG A 67 10.98 22.02 -13.44
CA ARG A 67 11.69 21.84 -14.71
C ARG A 67 12.27 20.44 -14.86
N SER A 68 12.86 19.87 -13.81
CA SER A 68 13.44 18.52 -13.85
C SER A 68 12.43 17.40 -13.67
N PHE A 69 11.20 17.73 -13.28
CA PHE A 69 10.15 16.76 -12.94
C PHE A 69 8.95 16.87 -13.90
N ASN A 70 7.73 16.93 -13.39
CA ASN A 70 6.49 16.86 -14.15
C ASN A 70 5.90 18.23 -14.54
N GLY A 71 6.73 19.29 -14.57
CA GLY A 71 6.27 20.64 -14.91
C GLY A 71 5.47 21.35 -13.82
N CYS A 72 5.33 20.75 -12.64
CA CYS A 72 4.58 21.32 -11.50
C CYS A 72 5.47 21.41 -10.26
N GLU A 73 5.19 22.40 -9.40
CA GLU A 73 5.70 22.42 -8.02
C GLU A 73 4.87 21.46 -7.13
N GLU A 74 5.51 20.87 -6.13
CA GLU A 74 4.92 19.92 -5.20
C GLU A 74 4.60 20.58 -3.85
N HIS A 75 3.31 20.89 -3.63
CA HIS A 75 2.80 21.44 -2.37
C HIS A 75 2.01 20.41 -1.54
N GLY A 76 1.87 19.17 -2.01
CA GLY A 76 1.13 18.13 -1.34
C GLY A 76 1.81 17.66 -0.04
N THR A 77 1.00 17.16 0.88
CA THR A 77 1.49 16.57 2.13
C THR A 77 1.76 15.07 1.98
N ILE A 78 2.57 14.53 2.88
CA ILE A 78 2.76 13.09 3.02
C ILE A 78 1.40 12.45 3.25
N PRO A 79 0.99 11.46 2.43
CA PRO A 79 -0.26 10.75 2.65
C PRO A 79 -0.27 10.11 4.05
N PRO A 80 -1.42 10.13 4.76
CA PRO A 80 -1.49 9.53 6.08
C PRO A 80 -1.15 8.04 5.99
N PRO A 81 -0.28 7.51 6.87
CA PRO A 81 0.07 6.11 6.86
C PRO A 81 -1.18 5.27 7.09
N VAL A 82 -1.27 4.13 6.41
CA VAL A 82 -2.43 3.27 6.54
C VAL A 82 -2.37 2.50 7.85
N ASN A 83 -3.40 2.67 8.67
CA ASN A 83 -3.52 1.97 9.94
C ASN A 83 -4.02 0.53 9.70
N GLY A 84 -3.39 -0.44 10.35
CA GLY A 84 -3.79 -1.85 10.32
C GLY A 84 -5.25 -2.08 10.71
N SER A 85 -5.80 -1.32 11.65
CA SER A 85 -7.23 -1.43 12.02
C SER A 85 -8.15 -1.07 10.85
N LYS A 86 -7.86 0.02 10.14
CA LYS A 86 -8.59 0.42 8.92
C LYS A 86 -8.54 -0.65 7.84
N ILE A 87 -7.38 -1.30 7.67
CA ILE A 87 -7.23 -2.43 6.72
C ILE A 87 -8.11 -3.60 7.15
N VAL A 88 -8.11 -3.95 8.45
CA VAL A 88 -8.96 -5.02 8.98
C VAL A 88 -10.43 -4.71 8.76
N ASP A 89 -10.89 -3.49 9.08
CA ASP A 89 -12.29 -3.09 8.88
C ASP A 89 -12.68 -3.11 7.40
N MET A 90 -11.81 -2.59 6.53
CA MET A 90 -12.01 -2.55 5.07
C MET A 90 -12.13 -3.96 4.47
N LEU A 91 -11.37 -4.93 4.98
CA LEU A 91 -11.29 -6.27 4.41
C LEU A 91 -12.10 -7.32 5.19
N ARG A 92 -12.69 -6.97 6.35
CA ARG A 92 -13.35 -7.91 7.28
C ARG A 92 -14.40 -8.79 6.62
N ASN A 93 -15.19 -8.22 5.72
CA ASN A 93 -16.34 -8.90 5.10
C ASN A 93 -16.01 -9.50 3.73
N ILE A 94 -14.73 -9.53 3.35
CA ILE A 94 -14.31 -10.00 2.04
C ILE A 94 -13.93 -11.47 2.12
N ASN A 95 -14.74 -12.31 1.48
CA ASN A 95 -14.46 -13.72 1.34
C ASN A 95 -13.75 -14.01 0.01
N VAL A 96 -12.41 -14.06 0.06
CA VAL A 96 -11.59 -14.44 -1.10
C VAL A 96 -11.50 -15.95 -1.19
N LYS A 97 -11.97 -16.51 -2.31
CA LYS A 97 -11.81 -17.93 -2.59
C LYS A 97 -10.45 -18.16 -3.26
N PHE A 98 -9.71 -19.19 -2.84
CA PHE A 98 -8.39 -19.53 -3.40
C PHE A 98 -8.46 -20.75 -4.32
N GLY A 99 -7.81 -20.69 -5.48
CA GLY A 99 -7.76 -21.83 -6.43
C GLY A 99 -7.71 -21.42 -7.90
N LYS A 100 -7.08 -22.26 -8.74
CA LYS A 100 -6.89 -22.01 -10.18
C LYS A 100 -8.19 -22.03 -10.99
N LYS A 101 -9.23 -22.71 -10.51
CA LYS A 101 -10.53 -22.89 -11.19
C LYS A 101 -11.61 -21.91 -10.69
N ILE A 102 -11.21 -20.83 -10.03
CA ILE A 102 -12.17 -19.84 -9.53
C ILE A 102 -12.44 -18.83 -10.65
N PRO A 103 -13.70 -18.65 -11.06
CA PRO A 103 -14.04 -17.83 -12.22
C PRO A 103 -13.82 -16.33 -11.94
N SER A 104 -14.06 -15.88 -10.71
CA SER A 104 -13.78 -14.51 -10.29
C SER A 104 -13.78 -14.39 -8.77
N ASN A 105 -13.12 -13.34 -8.28
CA ASN A 105 -13.12 -12.94 -6.88
C ASN A 105 -13.92 -11.63 -6.76
N PRO A 106 -14.54 -11.31 -5.60
CA PRO A 106 -15.17 -10.01 -5.41
C PRO A 106 -14.21 -8.85 -5.71
N ASN A 107 -14.77 -7.73 -6.17
CA ASN A 107 -14.01 -6.50 -6.35
C ASN A 107 -13.48 -6.06 -4.99
N LEU A 108 -12.16 -5.99 -4.91
CA LEU A 108 -11.43 -5.58 -3.73
C LEU A 108 -11.12 -4.08 -3.83
N PRO A 109 -11.14 -3.36 -2.71
CA PRO A 109 -10.80 -1.95 -2.70
C PRO A 109 -9.34 -1.74 -3.14
N TYR A 110 -9.13 -0.73 -3.97
CA TYR A 110 -7.82 -0.32 -4.48
C TYR A 110 -7.04 -1.49 -5.12
N ASN A 111 -5.91 -1.86 -4.51
CA ASN A 111 -5.00 -2.89 -5.00
C ASN A 111 -4.99 -4.16 -4.13
N TRP A 112 -5.93 -4.30 -3.19
CA TRP A 112 -6.03 -5.50 -2.37
C TRP A 112 -6.39 -6.73 -3.22
N LYS A 113 -5.81 -7.88 -2.89
CA LYS A 113 -6.03 -9.19 -3.56
C LYS A 113 -6.54 -10.26 -2.61
N LYS A 114 -6.25 -10.14 -1.32
CA LYS A 114 -6.72 -11.03 -0.25
C LYS A 114 -6.62 -10.35 1.10
N PHE A 115 -7.42 -10.80 2.07
CA PHE A 115 -7.17 -10.52 3.47
C PHE A 115 -6.11 -11.50 3.97
N SER A 116 -5.02 -10.97 4.54
CA SER A 116 -3.92 -11.80 5.02
C SER A 116 -3.98 -12.04 6.52
N ILE A 117 -3.68 -13.28 6.94
CA ILE A 117 -3.60 -13.66 8.35
C ILE A 117 -2.56 -12.83 9.13
N TYR A 118 -1.55 -12.27 8.45
CA TYR A 118 -0.57 -11.38 9.08
C TYR A 118 -1.22 -10.15 9.73
N PHE A 119 -2.33 -9.64 9.18
CA PHE A 119 -3.08 -8.54 9.81
C PHE A 119 -3.86 -8.99 11.05
N GLN A 120 -4.28 -10.25 11.11
CA GLN A 120 -4.95 -10.81 12.28
C GLN A 120 -3.97 -11.03 13.44
N VAL A 121 -2.77 -11.54 13.14
CA VAL A 121 -1.71 -11.77 14.15
C VAL A 121 -1.18 -10.45 14.71
N ALA A 122 -1.00 -9.43 13.87
CA ALA A 122 -0.51 -8.11 14.29
C ALA A 122 -1.47 -7.38 15.26
N VAL A 123 -2.78 -7.60 15.14
CA VAL A 123 -3.78 -7.03 16.08
C VAL A 123 -3.78 -7.77 17.41
N LEU A 124 -3.54 -9.08 17.41
CA LEU A 124 -3.49 -9.89 18.63
C LEU A 124 -2.23 -9.60 19.48
N GLY A 125 -1.10 -9.28 18.85
CA GLY A 125 0.14 -8.91 19.54
C GLY A 125 0.11 -7.55 20.25
N LYS A 126 -0.83 -6.65 19.89
CA LYS A 126 -1.02 -5.36 20.60
C LYS A 126 -1.89 -5.49 21.85
N LYS A 127 -2.62 -6.60 22.02
CA LYS A 127 -3.44 -6.84 23.23
C LYS A 127 -2.63 -7.36 24.42
N SER A 128 -1.35 -7.71 24.24
CA SER A 128 -0.52 -8.37 25.27
C SER A 128 0.52 -7.47 25.94
N PHE A 129 0.50 -6.15 25.71
CA PHE A 129 1.42 -5.20 26.35
C PHE A 129 0.72 -4.09 27.14
N ALA A 130 -0.56 -4.29 27.46
CA ALA A 130 -1.24 -3.51 28.50
C ALA A 130 -1.40 -4.40 29.73
N SER A 131 -0.36 -4.46 30.56
CA SER A 131 -0.37 -4.96 31.93
C SER A 131 0.69 -4.21 32.71
#